data_AF-A0A9E3X2F9-F1
#
_entry.id   AF-A0A9E3X2F9-F1
#
_cell.length_a   1.000
_cell.length_b   1.000
_cell.length_c   1.000
_cell.angle_alpha   90.00
_cell.angle_beta   90.00
_cell.angle_gamma   90.00
#
_symmetry.space_group_name_H-M   'P 1'
#
loop_
_entity.id
_entity.type
_entity.pdbx_description
1 polymer ?
#
loop_
_entity_poly.entity_id
_entity_poly.type
_entity_poly.pdbx_seq_one_letter_code
_entity_poly.pdbx_strand_id
1 'polypeptide(L)'
;MLNTVWATVRDGKIEPLEPLKLEEGTRLLVTLVEDAEINFWLQASQSALDEIWDNEEDESWHEFLQSMYGIFRDEPLERAPQGTLETREELE
;
A
#
# COMPACT_ATOMS: atom_id res chain seq x y z
N MET A 1 -15.59 -5.81 38.39
CA MET A 1 -14.95 -4.73 37.61
C MET A 1 -14.72 -5.26 36.21
N LEU A 2 -15.05 -4.49 35.17
CA LEU A 2 -14.68 -4.82 33.79
C LEU A 2 -13.19 -4.51 33.62
N ASN A 3 -12.42 -5.46 33.10
CA ASN A 3 -11.03 -5.25 32.72
C ASN A 3 -10.97 -5.21 31.20
N THR A 4 -10.66 -4.04 30.64
CA THR A 4 -10.55 -3.83 29.19
C THR A 4 -9.09 -3.89 28.81
N VAL A 5 -8.76 -4.73 27.84
CA VAL A 5 -7.41 -4.82 27.26
C VAL A 5 -7.48 -4.48 25.78
N TRP A 6 -6.40 -3.89 25.25
CA TRP A 6 -6.26 -3.73 23.81
C TRP A 6 -5.84 -5.04 23.16
N ALA A 7 -6.34 -5.29 21.96
CA ALA A 7 -6.00 -6.46 21.18
C ALA A 7 -6.05 -6.13 19.69
N THR A 8 -5.32 -6.89 18.89
CA THR A 8 -5.37 -6.84 17.43
C THR A 8 -5.81 -8.19 16.87
N VAL A 9 -6.32 -8.19 15.64
CA VAL A 9 -6.52 -9.43 14.89
C VAL A 9 -5.24 -9.75 14.12
N ARG A 10 -4.70 -10.96 14.28
CA ARG A 10 -3.62 -11.53 13.45
C ARG A 10 -3.97 -12.95 13.07
N ASP A 11 -3.90 -13.28 11.79
CA ASP A 11 -4.25 -14.61 11.25
C ASP A 11 -5.61 -15.14 11.73
N GLY A 12 -6.61 -14.26 11.82
CA GLY A 12 -7.96 -14.60 12.28
C GLY A 12 -8.08 -14.86 13.79
N LYS A 13 -7.03 -14.60 14.58
CA LYS A 13 -7.02 -14.72 16.04
C LYS A 13 -6.97 -13.35 16.69
N ILE A 14 -7.62 -13.22 17.84
CA ILE A 14 -7.55 -12.02 18.68
C ILE A 14 -6.34 -12.16 19.59
N GLU A 15 -5.37 -11.25 19.46
CA GLU A 15 -4.13 -11.22 20.22
C GLU A 15 -4.10 -9.98 21.12
N PRO A 16 -4.11 -10.15 22.46
CA PRO A 16 -3.91 -9.05 23.39
C PRO A 16 -2.56 -8.37 23.17
N LEU A 17 -2.52 -7.03 23.24
CA LEU A 17 -1.27 -6.27 23.15
C LEU A 17 -0.39 -6.45 24.40
N GLU A 18 -1.02 -6.73 25.54
CA GLU A 18 -0.34 -7.02 26.81
C GLU A 18 -0.59 -8.47 27.25
N PRO A 19 0.33 -9.11 27.98
CA PRO A 19 0.13 -10.45 28.51
C PRO A 19 -1.12 -10.53 29.38
N LEU A 20 -2.10 -11.33 28.94
CA LEU A 20 -3.34 -11.58 29.66
C LEU A 20 -3.44 -13.07 29.98
N LYS A 21 -3.55 -13.40 31.28
CA LYS A 21 -3.84 -14.77 31.72
C LYS A 21 -5.35 -14.99 31.65
N LEU A 22 -5.76 -15.85 30.74
CA LEU A 22 -7.13 -16.33 30.61
C LEU A 22 -7.15 -17.83 30.81
N GLU A 23 -8.04 -18.30 31.68
CA GLU A 23 -8.28 -19.73 31.85
C GLU A 23 -9.11 -20.25 30.67
N GLU A 24 -8.92 -21.54 30.34
CA GLU A 24 -9.66 -22.14 29.24
C GLU A 24 -11.19 -22.12 29.51
N GLY A 25 -11.97 -21.79 28.48
CA GLY A 25 -13.42 -21.64 28.58
C GLY A 25 -13.89 -20.28 29.11
N THR A 26 -12.99 -19.33 29.36
CA THR A 26 -13.36 -17.96 29.74
C THR A 26 -14.22 -17.30 28.65
N ARG A 27 -15.39 -16.79 29.04
CA ARG A 27 -16.27 -16.02 28.14
C ARG A 27 -15.81 -14.58 28.08
N LEU A 28 -15.64 -14.05 26.87
CA LEU A 28 -15.24 -12.67 26.63
C LEU A 28 -16.32 -11.94 25.83
N LEU A 29 -16.46 -10.64 26.11
CA LEU A 29 -17.20 -9.70 25.27
C LEU A 29 -16.18 -8.91 24.46
N VAL A 30 -16.33 -8.92 23.14
CA VAL A 30 -15.43 -8.20 22.22
C VAL A 30 -16.15 -6.97 21.70
N THR A 31 -15.50 -5.83 21.82
CA THR A 31 -15.96 -4.57 21.23
C THR A 31 -14.94 -4.14 20.20
N LEU A 32 -15.38 -3.95 18.95
CA LEU A 32 -14.53 -3.40 17.90
C LEU A 32 -14.42 -1.90 18.11
N VAL A 33 -13.19 -1.41 18.16
CA VAL A 33 -12.90 0.03 18.21
C VAL A 33 -12.58 0.46 16.79
N GLU A 34 -13.44 1.28 16.20
CA GLU A 34 -13.17 1.90 14.91
C GLU A 34 -12.07 2.96 15.09
N ASP A 35 -11.03 2.87 14.26
CA ASP A 35 -10.02 3.92 14.19
C ASP A 35 -10.56 5.07 13.33
N ALA A 36 -11.20 6.03 13.99
CA ALA A 36 -11.75 7.20 13.34
C ALA A 36 -10.68 8.06 12.66
N GLU A 37 -9.43 8.01 13.12
CA GLU A 37 -8.32 8.76 12.52
C GLU A 37 -7.90 8.13 11.19
N ILE A 38 -7.86 6.81 11.07
CA ILE A 38 -7.56 6.15 9.78
C ILE A 38 -8.55 6.58 8.71
N ASN A 39 -9.85 6.55 9.02
CA ASN A 39 -10.89 6.95 8.06
C ASN A 39 -10.78 8.44 7.71
N PHE A 40 -10.49 9.29 8.71
CA PHE A 40 -10.28 10.71 8.50
C PHE A 40 -9.07 11.01 7.60
N TRP A 41 -7.91 10.41 7.89
CA TRP A 41 -6.69 10.60 7.12
C TRP A 41 -6.81 10.04 5.71
N LEU A 42 -7.42 8.87 5.55
CA LEU A 42 -7.70 8.29 4.24
C LEU A 42 -8.55 9.25 3.39
N GLN A 43 -9.65 9.75 3.96
CA GLN A 43 -10.56 10.66 3.25
C GLN A 43 -9.92 12.02 2.95
N ALA A 44 -9.13 12.57 3.88
CA ALA A 44 -8.42 13.83 3.67
C ALA A 44 -7.34 13.70 2.57
N SER A 45 -6.59 12.59 2.57
CA SER A 45 -5.54 12.34 1.58
C SER A 45 -6.07 12.04 0.17
N GLN A 46 -7.29 11.52 0.04
CA GLN A 46 -7.85 11.12 -1.24
C GLN A 46 -7.94 12.31 -2.21
N SER A 47 -8.35 13.49 -1.72
CA SER A 47 -8.46 14.69 -2.56
C SER A 47 -7.12 15.14 -3.17
N ALA A 48 -6.04 15.07 -2.40
CA ALA A 48 -4.70 15.37 -2.87
C ALA A 48 -4.16 14.28 -3.82
N LEU A 49 -4.55 13.03 -3.59
CA LEU A 49 -4.19 11.91 -4.47
C LEU A 49 -4.89 12.03 -5.83
N ASP A 50 -6.17 12.38 -5.83
CA ASP A 50 -6.95 12.58 -7.06
C ASP A 50 -6.37 13.73 -7.90
N GLU A 51 -5.97 14.84 -7.26
CA GLU A 51 -5.36 15.99 -7.97
C GLU A 51 -3.99 15.66 -8.59
N ILE A 52 -3.20 14.79 -7.96
CA ILE A 52 -1.86 14.42 -8.46
C ILE A 52 -1.95 13.29 -9.50
N TRP A 53 -2.88 12.35 -9.34
CA TRP A 53 -2.93 11.11 -10.14
C TRP A 53 -3.92 11.19 -11.30
N ASP A 54 -4.91 12.07 -11.26
CA ASP A 54 -5.86 12.34 -12.36
C ASP A 54 -5.52 13.70 -13.01
N ASN A 55 -4.27 13.84 -13.45
CA ASN A 55 -3.80 15.05 -14.10
C ASN A 55 -3.74 14.88 -15.63
N GLU A 56 -4.05 15.95 -16.36
CA GLU A 56 -4.03 15.95 -17.84
C GLU A 56 -2.61 15.74 -18.42
N GLU A 57 -1.56 15.95 -17.62
CA GLU A 57 -0.18 15.69 -18.05
C GLU A 57 0.08 14.18 -18.25
N ASP A 58 -0.52 13.31 -17.45
CA ASP A 58 -0.36 11.84 -17.56
C ASP A 58 -1.06 11.27 -18.80
N GLU A 59 -2.18 11.87 -19.24
CA GLU A 59 -2.80 11.55 -20.53
C GLU A 59 -1.88 11.95 -21.70
N SER A 60 -1.26 13.13 -21.62
CA SER A 60 -0.31 13.60 -22.63
C SER A 60 0.95 12.72 -22.73
N TRP A 61 1.43 12.18 -21.59
CA TRP A 61 2.54 11.23 -21.55
C TRP A 61 2.12 9.89 -22.17
N HIS A 62 0.92 9.38 -21.85
CA HIS A 62 0.40 8.17 -22.47
C HIS A 62 0.27 8.29 -24.00
N GLU A 63 -0.23 9.42 -24.50
CA GLU A 63 -0.31 9.71 -25.93
C GLU A 63 1.07 9.84 -26.57
N PHE A 64 2.02 10.49 -25.91
CA PHE A 64 3.40 10.61 -26.38
C PHE A 64 4.10 9.25 -26.46
N LEU A 65 3.94 8.36 -25.46
CA LEU A 65 4.46 7.00 -25.53
C LEU A 65 3.81 6.22 -26.67
N GLN A 66 2.49 6.28 -26.83
CA GLN A 66 1.82 5.60 -27.94
C GLN A 66 2.25 6.13 -29.31
N SER A 67 2.48 7.44 -29.43
CA SER A 67 3.03 8.08 -30.63
C SER A 67 4.45 7.58 -30.91
N MET A 68 5.34 7.59 -29.91
CA MET A 68 6.69 7.05 -30.05
C MET A 68 6.67 5.56 -30.43
N TYR A 69 6.00 4.70 -29.67
CA TYR A 69 5.92 3.26 -29.97
C TYR A 69 5.16 2.95 -31.27
N GLY A 70 4.24 3.82 -31.70
CA GLY A 70 3.56 3.76 -32.98
C GLY A 70 4.47 4.09 -34.17
N ILE A 71 5.45 4.98 -33.97
CA ILE A 71 6.51 5.31 -34.94
C ILE A 71 7.53 4.16 -35.03
N PHE A 72 7.77 3.41 -33.95
CA PHE A 72 8.68 2.26 -33.92
C PHE A 72 8.04 0.92 -34.31
N ARG A 73 6.82 0.87 -34.85
CA ARG A 73 6.08 -0.39 -35.14
C ARG A 73 6.80 -1.37 -36.07
N ASP A 74 7.76 -0.91 -36.87
CA ASP A 74 8.50 -1.76 -37.80
C ASP A 74 9.88 -2.21 -37.27
N GLU A 75 10.30 -1.74 -36.10
CA GLU A 75 11.46 -2.33 -35.41
C GLU A 75 10.99 -3.04 -34.15
N PRO A 76 11.26 -4.35 -33.99
CA PRO A 76 11.02 -5.00 -32.72
C PRO A 76 11.78 -4.19 -31.66
N LEU A 77 11.10 -3.87 -30.56
CA LEU A 77 11.79 -3.46 -29.34
C LEU A 77 12.68 -4.63 -28.95
N GLU A 78 13.91 -4.68 -29.48
CA GLU A 78 14.98 -5.38 -28.82
C GLU A 78 14.98 -4.77 -27.43
N ARG A 79 14.47 -5.52 -26.46
CA ARG A 79 14.67 -5.22 -25.04
C ARG A 79 16.14 -4.87 -24.97
N ALA A 80 16.46 -3.60 -24.69
CA ALA A 80 17.83 -3.20 -24.45
C ALA A 80 18.41 -4.29 -23.56
N PRO A 81 19.56 -4.90 -23.90
CA PRO A 81 20.15 -5.90 -23.04
C PRO A 81 20.12 -5.28 -21.66
N GLN A 82 19.46 -5.97 -20.73
CA GLN A 82 19.35 -5.53 -19.35
C GLN A 82 20.79 -5.50 -18.87
N GLY A 83 21.45 -4.35 -19.08
CA GLY A 83 22.76 -4.09 -18.57
C GLY A 83 22.59 -4.32 -17.09
N THR A 84 23.36 -5.26 -16.55
CA THR A 84 23.60 -5.29 -15.11
C THR A 84 23.95 -3.87 -14.72
N LEU A 85 23.00 -3.17 -14.11
CA LEU A 85 23.28 -1.88 -13.52
C LEU A 85 24.27 -2.19 -12.42
N GLU A 86 25.55 -1.92 -12.68
CA GLU A 86 26.59 -2.04 -11.66
C GLU A 86 26.13 -1.21 -10.46
N THR A 87 26.06 -1.84 -9.30
CA THR A 87 25.63 -1.15 -8.10
C THR A 87 26.68 -0.10 -7.77
N ARG A 88 26.28 0.98 -7.09
CA ARG A 88 27.17 2.11 -6.78
C ARG A 88 28.45 1.73 -6.02
N GLU A 89 28.54 0.51 -5.46
CA GLU A 89 29.74 -0.04 -4.82
C GLU A 89 30.79 -0.55 -5.83
N GLU A 90 30.45 -0.79 -7.09
CA GLU A 90 31.36 -1.31 -8.12
C GLU A 90 32.07 -0.18 -8.92
N LEU A 91 31.73 1.09 -8.64
CA LEU A 91 32.26 2.27 -9.32
C LEU A 91 33.27 3.09 -8.48
N GLU A 92 33.76 2.55 -7.35
CA GLU A 92 34.87 3.11 -6.54
C GLU A 92 36.21 2.41 -6.84
#